data_AF-A0A1S9PDQ4-F1
#
_entry.id   AF-A0A1S9PDQ4-F1
#
_cell.length_a   1.000
_cell.length_b   1.000
_cell.length_c   1.000
_cell.angle_alpha   90.00
_cell.angle_beta   90.00
_cell.angle_gamma   90.00
#
_symmetry.space_group_name_H-M   'P 1'
#
loop_
_entity.id
_entity.type
_entity.pdbx_description
1 polymer ?
#
loop_
_entity_poly.entity_id
_entity_poly.type
_entity_poly.pdbx_seq_one_letter_code
_entity_poly.pdbx_strand_id
1 'polypeptide(L)'
;MPFANILTLYNPSNDSLDICKQLLSQNSMQFILLESTFFIKTHDKAQTSALINALKATGYIYTFLFIFNIDGSALRANGVDAGTTNNIAGILNLLT
;
A
#
# COMPACT_ATOMS: atom_id res chain seq x y z
N MET A 1 1.96 12.89 10.66
CA MET A 1 1.70 12.65 9.22
C MET A 1 1.34 11.19 9.05
N PRO A 2 0.32 10.83 8.25
CA PRO A 2 0.03 9.43 7.94
C PRO A 2 1.24 8.79 7.24
N PHE A 3 1.54 7.55 7.60
CA PHE A 3 2.61 6.78 6.96
C PHE A 3 2.03 6.14 5.70
N ALA A 4 2.27 6.77 4.56
CA ALA A 4 1.88 6.23 3.27
C ALA A 4 2.98 5.30 2.75
N ASN A 5 2.62 4.10 2.30
CA ASN A 5 3.56 3.08 1.86
C ASN A 5 3.09 2.44 0.55
N ILE A 6 4.06 2.02 -0.26
CA ILE A 6 3.85 1.18 -1.45
C ILE A 6 4.46 -0.18 -1.16
N LEU A 7 3.68 -1.24 -1.34
CA LEU A 7 4.13 -2.62 -1.30
C LEU A 7 3.92 -3.24 -2.67
N THR A 8 4.98 -3.69 -3.35
CA THR A 8 4.86 -4.41 -4.61
C THR A 8 5.36 -5.84 -4.43
N LEU A 9 4.51 -6.82 -4.77
CA LEU A 9 4.90 -8.23 -4.82
C LEU A 9 5.43 -8.57 -6.21
N TYR A 10 6.53 -9.33 -6.28
CA TYR A 10 7.10 -9.79 -7.55
C TYR A 10 6.60 -11.18 -7.91
N ASN A 11 6.07 -11.33 -9.13
CA ASN A 11 5.47 -12.57 -9.63
C ASN A 11 4.47 -13.23 -8.65
N PRO A 12 3.53 -12.47 -8.06
CA PRO A 12 2.60 -13.05 -7.08
C PRO A 12 1.63 -14.01 -7.77
N SER A 13 1.30 -15.11 -7.09
CA SER A 13 0.09 -15.87 -7.42
C SER A 13 -1.14 -15.12 -6.89
N ASN A 14 -2.34 -15.51 -7.34
CA ASN A 14 -3.59 -14.98 -6.79
C ASN A 14 -3.68 -15.22 -5.28
N ASP A 15 -3.25 -16.40 -4.81
CA ASP A 15 -3.22 -16.73 -3.38
C ASP A 15 -2.31 -15.78 -2.60
N SER A 16 -1.15 -15.39 -3.17
CA SER A 16 -0.26 -14.41 -2.55
C SER A 16 -0.92 -13.04 -2.38
N LEU A 17 -1.68 -12.60 -3.39
CA LEU A 17 -2.42 -11.34 -3.32
C LEU A 17 -3.51 -11.40 -2.26
N ASP A 18 -4.23 -12.51 -2.16
CA ASP A 18 -5.32 -12.66 -1.20
C ASP A 18 -4.81 -12.80 0.25
N ILE A 19 -3.72 -13.53 0.48
CA ILE A 19 -3.03 -13.56 1.78
C ILE A 19 -2.56 -12.15 2.16
N CYS A 20 -1.99 -11.39 1.21
CA CYS A 20 -1.56 -10.02 1.48
C CYS A 20 -2.75 -9.10 1.86
N LYS A 21 -3.89 -9.21 1.15
CA LYS A 21 -5.12 -8.50 1.53
C LYS A 21 -5.56 -8.85 2.95
N GLN A 22 -5.54 -10.13 3.31
CA GLN A 22 -5.90 -10.58 4.66
C GLN A 22 -4.97 -9.97 5.72
N LEU A 23 -3.65 -9.97 5.50
CA LEU A 23 -2.68 -9.37 6.40
C LEU A 23 -2.93 -7.87 6.60
N LEU A 24 -3.22 -7.14 5.51
CA LEU A 24 -3.50 -5.70 5.57
C LEU A 24 -4.80 -5.41 6.34
N SER A 25 -5.85 -6.19 6.09
CA SER A 25 -7.14 -6.05 6.79
C SER A 25 -7.03 -6.38 8.29
N GLN A 26 -6.26 -7.40 8.68
CA GLN A 26 -6.07 -7.76 10.09
C GLN A 26 -5.35 -6.68 10.90
N ASN A 27 -4.49 -5.88 10.25
CA ASN A 27 -3.76 -4.80 10.90
C ASN A 27 -4.49 -3.45 10.86
N SER A 28 -5.80 -3.45 10.56
CA SER A 28 -6.64 -2.24 10.48
C SER A 28 -6.07 -1.16 9.54
N MET A 29 -5.43 -1.58 8.45
CA MET A 29 -4.84 -0.66 7.46
C MET A 29 -5.85 -0.33 6.36
N GLN A 30 -5.83 0.91 5.88
CA GLN A 30 -6.54 1.30 4.67
C GLN A 30 -5.63 1.06 3.46
N PHE A 31 -6.11 0.37 2.43
CA PHE A 31 -5.32 0.07 1.24
C PHE A 31 -6.13 0.00 -0.05
N ILE A 32 -5.45 0.10 -1.18
CA ILE A 32 -5.96 -0.20 -2.51
C ILE A 32 -4.96 -1.09 -3.24
N LEU A 33 -5.47 -2.11 -3.96
CA LEU A 33 -4.67 -2.98 -4.82
C LEU A 33 -4.68 -2.46 -6.25
N LEU A 34 -3.48 -2.29 -6.81
CA LEU A 34 -3.18 -1.92 -8.18
C LEU A 34 -2.36 -3.05 -8.80
N GLU A 35 -3.03 -4.00 -9.43
CA GLU A 35 -2.43 -5.23 -9.97
C GLU A 35 -1.71 -6.05 -8.87
N SER A 36 -0.38 -5.99 -8.79
CA SER A 36 0.47 -6.62 -7.77
C SER A 36 0.99 -5.63 -6.71
N THR A 37 0.58 -4.37 -6.78
CA THR A 37 1.06 -3.27 -5.94
C THR A 37 -0.04 -2.76 -5.03
N PHE A 38 0.22 -2.72 -3.72
CA PHE A 38 -0.67 -2.18 -2.72
C PHE A 38 -0.21 -0.78 -2.33
N PHE A 39 -1.13 0.17 -2.39
CA PHE A 39 -0.97 1.45 -1.72
C PHE A 39 -1.61 1.35 -0.34
N ILE A 40 -0.86 1.65 0.72
CA ILE A 40 -1.24 1.35 2.10
C ILE A 40 -1.02 2.58 2.97
N LYS A 41 -2.03 2.93 3.79
CA LYS A 41 -1.90 3.90 4.88
C LYS A 41 -1.76 3.17 6.20
N THR A 42 -0.64 3.39 6.87
CA THR A 42 -0.43 2.98 8.27
C THR A 42 -0.58 4.20 9.18
N HIS A 43 -1.08 3.96 10.39
CA HIS A 43 -1.33 5.01 11.36
C HIS A 43 -0.09 5.35 12.18
N ASP A 44 0.82 4.38 12.33
CA ASP A 44 2.05 4.54 13.09
C ASP A 44 3.19 3.60 12.61
N LYS A 45 4.37 3.79 13.22
CA LYS A 45 5.56 2.98 12.96
C LYS A 45 5.41 1.53 13.42
N ALA A 46 4.63 1.26 14.47
CA ALA A 46 4.46 -0.07 15.03
C ALA A 46 3.65 -0.96 14.06
N GLN A 47 2.53 -0.46 13.53
CA GLN A 47 1.75 -1.10 12.48
C GLN A 47 2.58 -1.39 11.23
N THR A 48 3.38 -0.42 10.79
CA THR A 48 4.26 -0.60 9.63
C THR A 48 5.28 -1.72 9.89
N SER A 49 5.85 -1.76 11.09
CA SER A 49 6.82 -2.80 11.47
C SER A 49 6.16 -4.18 11.57
N ALA A 50 4.94 -4.26 12.11
CA ALA A 50 4.16 -5.49 12.19
C ALA A 50 3.84 -6.06 10.81
N LEU A 51 3.42 -5.22 9.86
CA LEU A 51 3.21 -5.64 8.47
C LEU A 51 4.49 -6.18 7.83
N ILE A 52 5.60 -5.46 7.96
CA ILE A 52 6.89 -5.91 7.38
C ILE A 52 7.30 -7.27 7.97
N ASN A 53 7.10 -7.48 9.27
CA ASN A 53 7.39 -8.77 9.91
C ASN A 53 6.46 -9.88 9.42
N ALA A 54 5.16 -9.59 9.26
CA ALA A 54 4.19 -10.53 8.71
C ALA A 54 4.54 -10.91 7.26
N LEU A 55 4.89 -9.93 6.42
CA LEU A 55 5.32 -10.16 5.04
C LEU A 55 6.60 -11.00 4.97
N LYS A 56 7.60 -10.73 5.81
CA LYS A 56 8.80 -11.57 5.90
C LYS A 56 8.49 -13.03 6.21
N ALA A 57 7.51 -13.28 7.09
CA ALA A 57 7.09 -14.64 7.45
C ALA A 57 6.44 -15.40 6.28
N THR A 58 5.91 -14.71 5.27
CA THR A 58 5.33 -15.36 4.07
C THR A 58 6.38 -15.90 3.10
N GLY A 59 7.62 -15.41 3.16
CA GLY A 59 8.68 -15.76 2.20
C GLY A 59 8.53 -15.13 0.81
N TYR A 60 7.57 -14.21 0.61
CA TYR A 60 7.40 -13.53 -0.68
C TYR A 60 8.54 -12.56 -0.99
N ILE A 61 8.84 -12.40 -2.28
CA ILE A 61 9.77 -11.37 -2.77
C ILE A 61 8.96 -10.08 -2.99
N TYR A 62 9.36 -9.00 -2.33
CA TYR A 62 8.63 -7.73 -2.38
C TYR A 62 9.55 -6.51 -2.26
N THR A 63 9.08 -5.35 -2.73
CA THR A 63 9.59 -4.03 -2.35
C THR A 63 8.59 -3.33 -1.44
N PHE A 64 9.10 -2.61 -0.45
CA PHE A 64 8.29 -1.78 0.45
C PHE A 64 8.91 -0.39 0.53
N LEU A 65 8.18 0.62 0.05
CA LEU A 65 8.66 1.99 -0.06
C LEU A 65 7.81 2.94 0.75
N PHE A 66 8.46 3.81 1.51
CA PHE A 66 7.81 4.93 2.20
C PHE A 66 7.59 6.08 1.23
N ILE A 67 6.36 6.62 1.23
CA ILE A 67 6.02 7.78 0.42
C ILE A 67 6.21 9.04 1.27
N PHE A 68 7.10 9.91 0.81
CA PHE A 68 7.37 11.20 1.45
C PHE A 68 6.52 12.34 0.88
N ASN A 69 5.99 12.19 -0.33
CA ASN A 69 5.20 13.23 -1.00
C ASN A 69 3.82 12.71 -1.40
N ILE A 70 2.78 13.29 -0.82
CA ILE A 70 1.46 12.66 -0.70
C ILE A 70 0.48 13.21 -1.76
N ASP A 71 0.80 14.32 -2.45
CA ASP A 71 -0.10 15.08 -3.34
C ASP A 71 -0.59 14.37 -4.63
N GLY A 72 -0.17 13.13 -4.84
CA GLY A 72 -0.55 12.29 -5.97
C GLY A 72 -0.06 12.80 -7.34
N SER A 73 0.72 13.88 -7.40
CA SER A 73 1.23 14.45 -8.64
C SER A 73 2.14 13.46 -9.37
N ALA A 74 3.01 12.77 -8.62
CA ALA A 74 3.88 11.73 -9.14
C ALA A 74 3.10 10.54 -9.70
N LEU A 75 1.98 10.15 -9.07
CA LEU A 75 1.15 9.05 -9.55
C LEU A 75 0.51 9.38 -10.90
N ARG A 76 -0.07 10.59 -11.02
CA ARG A 76 -0.65 11.08 -12.28
C ARG A 76 0.39 11.18 -13.39
N ALA A 77 1.60 11.67 -13.07
CA ALA A 77 2.70 11.79 -14.03
C ALA A 77 3.20 10.43 -14.54
N ASN A 78 2.98 9.35 -13.80
CA ASN A 78 3.33 7.97 -14.19
C ASN A 78 2.14 7.21 -14.81
N GLY A 79 1.08 7.90 -15.22
CA GLY A 79 -0.03 7.31 -15.98
C GLY A 79 -1.08 6.56 -15.14
N VAL A 80 -1.08 6.75 -13.81
CA VAL A 80 -2.16 6.23 -12.95
C VAL A 80 -3.45 7.01 -13.23
N ASP A 81 -4.56 6.30 -13.41
CA ASP A 81 -5.84 6.92 -13.75
C ASP A 81 -6.38 7.82 -12.62
N ALA A 82 -7.27 8.73 -12.99
CA ALA A 82 -7.82 9.72 -12.07
C ALA A 82 -8.68 9.10 -10.96
N GLY A 83 -9.40 8.01 -11.23
CA GLY A 83 -10.22 7.31 -10.24
C GLY A 83 -9.35 6.68 -9.14
N THR A 84 -8.30 5.96 -9.55
CA THR A 84 -7.29 5.41 -8.64
C THR A 84 -6.58 6.50 -7.85
N THR A 85 -6.17 7.58 -8.51
CA THR A 85 -5.53 8.72 -7.85
C THR A 85 -6.44 9.35 -6.80
N ASN A 86 -7.74 9.51 -7.09
CA ASN A 86 -8.73 10.04 -6.15
C ASN A 86 -8.97 9.10 -4.98
N ASN A 87 -8.99 7.78 -5.20
CA ASN A 87 -9.09 6.79 -4.12
C ASN A 87 -7.87 6.86 -3.19
N ILE A 88 -6.67 6.98 -3.76
CA ILE A 88 -5.43 7.16 -3.00
C ILE A 88 -5.46 8.48 -2.20
N ALA A 89 -5.86 9.58 -2.83
CA ALA A 89 -6.02 10.87 -2.16
C ALA A 89 -7.07 10.82 -1.04
N GLY A 90 -8.16 10.07 -1.24
CA GLY A 90 -9.19 9.80 -0.25
C GLY A 90 -8.66 9.00 0.94
N ILE A 91 -7.89 7.93 0.72
CA ILE A 91 -7.20 7.18 1.77
C ILE A 91 -6.29 8.13 2.58
N LEU A 92 -5.60 9.05 1.90
CA LEU A 92 -4.67 9.99 2.52
C LEU A 92 -5.35 11.23 3.13
N ASN A 93 -6.67 11.38 2.97
CA ASN A 93 -7.46 12.55 3.37
C ASN A 93 -6.92 13.89 2.80
N LEU A 94 -6.50 13.92 1.54
CA LEU A 94 -5.88 15.11 0.92
C LEU A 94 -6.84 16.04 0.18
N LEU A 95 -8.12 15.66 0.05
CA LEU A 95 -9.13 16.46 -0.64
C LEU A 95 -9.98 17.23 0.38
N THR A 96 -9.41 18.30 0.91
CA THR A 96 -10.12 19.38 1.62
C THR A 96 -9.51 20.71 1.23
#